data_AF-A0A3Q0JFX3-F1
#
_entry.id   AF-A0A3Q0JFX3-F1
#
_cell.length_a   1.000
_cell.length_b   1.000
_cell.length_c   1.000
_cell.angle_alpha   90.00
_cell.angle_beta   90.00
_cell.angle_gamma   90.00
#
_symmetry.space_group_name_H-M   'P 1'
#
loop_
_entity.id
_entity.type
_entity.pdbx_description
1 polymer ?
#
loop_
_entity_poly.entity_id
_entity_poly.type
_entity_poly.pdbx_seq_one_letter_code
_entity_poly.pdbx_strand_id
1 'polypeptide(L)'
;MGPPPAPTPEPSITEIMKSPSKVVLLRNMVGPGEVDSDLEPEVKDECNTKYGEVVRVIIHELPTAPDDESIRIFVEFKRIESAIKGFIFSHIISAMTTIGTTSHLMTLDQDC
;
A
#
# COMPACT_ATOMS: atom_id res chain seq x y z
N MET A 1 25.40 1.96 -24.72
CA MET A 1 24.97 2.06 -23.31
C MET A 1 24.09 3.29 -23.20
N GLY A 2 22.77 3.12 -23.01
CA GLY A 2 21.88 4.25 -22.77
C GLY A 2 22.11 4.83 -21.37
N PRO A 3 21.76 6.10 -21.12
CA PRO A 3 21.85 6.67 -19.79
C PRO A 3 20.95 5.88 -18.82
N PRO A 4 21.35 5.69 -17.56
CA PRO A 4 20.50 5.05 -16.56
C PRO A 4 19.18 5.83 -16.44
N PRO A 5 18.03 5.14 -16.26
CA PRO A 5 16.77 5.82 -16.02
C PRO A 5 16.90 6.70 -14.78
N ALA A 6 16.58 7.98 -14.92
CA ALA A 6 16.63 8.93 -13.81
C ALA A 6 15.66 8.48 -12.71
N PRO A 7 16.04 8.60 -11.42
CA PRO A 7 15.14 8.30 -10.31
C PRO A 7 13.92 9.22 -10.42
N THR A 8 12.74 8.62 -10.58
CA THR A 8 11.47 9.35 -10.51
C THR A 8 11.36 10.02 -9.14
N PRO A 9 10.98 11.30 -9.08
CA PRO A 9 10.88 12.01 -7.81
C PRO A 9 9.78 11.36 -6.97
N GLU A 10 10.16 10.74 -5.86
CA GLU A 10 9.23 10.33 -4.82
C GLU A 10 8.50 11.58 -4.32
N PRO A 11 7.15 11.54 -4.20
CA PRO A 11 6.38 12.71 -3.82
C PRO A 11 6.83 13.19 -2.43
N SER A 12 7.37 14.40 -2.39
CA SER A 12 7.85 15.01 -1.14
C SER A 12 6.68 15.36 -0.24
N ILE A 13 6.81 15.21 1.09
CA ILE A 13 5.77 15.57 2.08
C ILE A 13 5.25 17.01 1.85
N THR A 14 6.11 17.90 1.36
CA THR A 14 5.81 19.28 0.97
C THR A 14 4.81 19.44 -0.18
N GLU A 15 4.71 18.50 -1.12
CA GLU A 15 3.72 18.55 -2.21
C GLU A 15 2.33 18.10 -1.77
N ILE A 16 2.27 17.19 -0.81
CA ILE A 16 1.01 16.66 -0.25
C ILE A 16 0.30 17.76 0.56
N MET A 17 1.07 18.60 1.24
CA MET A 17 0.55 19.79 1.93
C MET A 17 0.08 20.89 0.96
N LYS A 18 0.56 20.91 -0.28
CA LYS A 18 0.07 21.86 -1.31
C LYS A 18 -1.25 21.44 -1.94
N SER A 19 -1.56 20.15 -1.98
CA SER A 19 -2.81 19.63 -2.53
C SER A 19 -3.24 18.39 -1.77
N PRO A 20 -3.88 18.57 -0.59
CA PRO A 20 -4.30 17.45 0.21
C PRO A 20 -5.33 16.60 -0.53
N SER A 21 -5.01 15.33 -0.74
CA SER A 21 -5.91 14.33 -1.34
C SER A 21 -6.51 13.45 -0.25
N LYS A 22 -7.73 12.97 -0.50
CA LYS A 22 -8.33 11.88 0.28
C LYS A 22 -7.82 10.50 -0.13
N VAL A 23 -7.12 10.43 -1.27
CA VAL A 23 -6.66 9.18 -1.88
C VAL A 23 -5.16 9.04 -1.66
N VAL A 24 -4.75 7.89 -1.13
CA VAL A 24 -3.36 7.46 -0.97
C VAL A 24 -3.07 6.36 -1.98
N LEU A 25 -1.91 6.44 -2.63
CA LEU A 25 -1.40 5.39 -3.52
C LEU A 25 -0.32 4.60 -2.78
N LEU A 26 -0.56 3.30 -2.61
CA LEU A 26 0.45 2.34 -2.15
C LEU A 26 1.04 1.65 -3.37
N ARG A 27 2.36 1.66 -3.46
CA ARG A 27 3.16 0.92 -4.45
C ARG A 27 4.01 -0.11 -3.72
N ASN A 28 4.41 -1.17 -4.41
CA ASN A 28 5.37 -2.14 -3.88
C ASN A 28 4.88 -2.90 -2.62
N MET A 29 3.56 -3.11 -2.52
CA MET A 29 2.93 -3.87 -1.42
C MET A 29 2.98 -5.38 -1.64
N VAL A 30 2.89 -5.82 -2.89
CA VAL A 30 2.82 -7.23 -3.31
C VAL A 30 3.43 -7.39 -4.71
N GLY A 31 3.96 -8.56 -5.02
CA GLY A 31 4.50 -8.87 -6.35
C GLY A 31 3.41 -9.17 -7.40
N PRO A 32 3.77 -9.23 -8.70
CA PRO A 32 2.86 -9.65 -9.75
C PRO A 32 2.36 -11.08 -9.49
N GLY A 33 1.04 -11.28 -9.52
CA GLY A 33 0.41 -12.57 -9.22
C GLY A 33 0.14 -12.87 -7.73
N GLU A 34 0.50 -11.97 -6.81
CA GLU A 34 0.15 -12.08 -5.38
C GLU A 34 -1.09 -11.25 -5.00
N VAL A 35 -1.81 -10.72 -6.01
CA VAL A 35 -3.10 -10.07 -5.80
C VAL A 35 -4.18 -11.14 -5.68
N ASP A 36 -4.60 -11.44 -4.45
CA ASP A 36 -5.68 -12.36 -4.15
C ASP A 36 -6.96 -11.62 -3.71
N SER A 37 -8.02 -12.39 -3.42
CA SER A 37 -9.31 -11.84 -3.00
C SER A 37 -9.32 -11.27 -1.57
N ASP A 38 -8.32 -11.61 -0.77
CA ASP A 38 -8.22 -11.21 0.65
C ASP A 38 -7.37 -9.95 0.83
N LEU A 39 -6.53 -9.58 -0.13
CA LEU A 39 -5.74 -8.35 -0.10
C LEU A 39 -6.57 -7.06 0.05
N GLU A 40 -7.68 -6.93 -0.70
CA GLU A 40 -8.55 -5.75 -0.62
C GLU A 40 -9.16 -5.57 0.79
N PRO A 41 -9.82 -6.58 1.39
CA PRO A 41 -10.37 -6.45 2.73
C PRO A 41 -9.28 -6.27 3.80
N GLU A 42 -8.12 -6.93 3.70
CA GLU A 42 -7.01 -6.73 4.65
C GLU A 42 -6.51 -5.27 4.67
N VAL A 43 -6.22 -4.72 3.49
CA VAL A 43 -5.76 -3.33 3.36
C VAL A 43 -6.83 -2.36 3.89
N LYS A 44 -8.10 -2.64 3.60
CA LYS A 44 -9.22 -1.82 4.05
C LYS A 44 -9.37 -1.84 5.57
N ASP A 45 -9.34 -3.00 6.20
CA ASP A 45 -9.56 -3.15 7.64
C ASP A 45 -8.39 -2.60 8.46
N GLU A 46 -7.15 -2.84 8.01
CA GLU A 46 -5.96 -2.29 8.64
C GLU A 46 -5.97 -0.75 8.55
N CYS A 47 -6.29 -0.19 7.37
CA CYS A 47 -6.37 1.26 7.21
C CYS A 47 -7.52 1.89 8.01
N ASN A 48 -8.68 1.23 8.07
CA ASN A 48 -9.83 1.66 8.87
C ASN A 48 -9.47 1.77 10.35
N THR A 49 -8.81 0.74 10.89
CA THR A 49 -8.50 0.64 12.32
C THR A 49 -7.34 1.56 12.72
N LYS A 50 -6.32 1.71 11.87
CA LYS A 50 -5.09 2.46 12.20
C LYS A 50 -5.19 3.96 11.90
N TYR A 51 -5.86 4.37 10.81
CA TYR A 51 -5.81 5.75 10.32
C TYR A 51 -7.19 6.43 10.29
N GLY A 52 -8.23 5.68 9.98
CA GLY A 52 -9.61 6.14 9.97
C GLY A 52 -10.40 5.62 8.78
N GLU A 53 -11.68 6.01 8.74
CA GLU A 53 -12.68 5.42 7.85
C GLU A 53 -12.25 5.45 6.36
N VAL A 54 -12.10 4.26 5.78
CA VAL A 54 -11.81 4.02 4.36
C VAL A 54 -13.11 3.87 3.60
N VAL A 55 -13.31 4.73 2.62
CA VAL A 55 -14.47 4.72 1.72
C VAL A 55 -14.32 3.62 0.69
N ARG A 56 -13.13 3.52 0.08
CA ARG A 56 -12.89 2.64 -1.04
C ARG A 56 -11.44 2.20 -1.11
N VAL A 57 -11.23 0.95 -1.51
CA VAL A 57 -9.93 0.42 -1.94
C VAL A 57 -10.07 0.01 -3.40
N ILE A 58 -9.05 0.29 -4.21
CA ILE A 58 -9.01 -0.09 -5.63
C ILE A 58 -7.62 -0.65 -5.91
N ILE A 59 -7.54 -1.89 -6.36
CA ILE A 59 -6.28 -2.54 -6.74
C ILE A 59 -6.22 -2.59 -8.26
N HIS A 60 -5.08 -2.18 -8.84
CA HIS A 60 -4.82 -2.25 -10.28
C HIS A 60 -3.49 -2.95 -10.51
N GLU A 61 -3.53 -4.02 -11.29
CA GLU A 61 -2.36 -4.69 -11.83
C GLU A 61 -2.03 -4.11 -13.22
N LEU A 62 -0.77 -3.76 -13.40
CA LEU A 62 -0.19 -3.23 -14.61
C LEU A 62 0.78 -4.28 -15.18
N PRO A 63 0.33 -5.14 -16.09
CA PRO A 63 1.13 -6.27 -16.58
C PRO A 63 2.38 -5.86 -17.39
N THR A 64 2.49 -4.58 -17.75
CA THR A 64 3.62 -4.03 -18.51
C THR A 64 4.56 -3.16 -17.66
N ALA A 65 4.26 -2.97 -16.38
CA ALA A 65 5.12 -2.22 -15.46
C ALA A 65 6.18 -3.16 -14.84
N PRO A 66 7.33 -2.64 -14.39
CA PRO A 66 8.31 -3.43 -13.65
C PRO A 66 7.69 -4.02 -12.39
N ASP A 67 8.21 -5.16 -11.92
CA ASP A 67 7.63 -5.94 -10.80
C ASP A 67 7.33 -5.06 -9.57
N ASP A 68 8.23 -4.12 -9.26
CA ASP A 68 8.12 -3.18 -8.13
C ASP A 68 7.03 -2.09 -8.29
N GLU A 69 6.49 -1.91 -9.50
CA GLU A 69 5.40 -0.99 -9.83
C GLU A 69 4.19 -1.67 -10.49
N SER A 70 4.22 -3.00 -10.56
CA SER A 70 3.21 -3.81 -11.23
C SER A 70 1.85 -3.66 -10.55
N ILE A 71 1.81 -3.50 -9.22
CA ILE A 71 0.56 -3.36 -8.46
C ILE A 71 0.43 -1.95 -7.88
N ARG A 72 -0.75 -1.34 -8.10
CA ARG A 72 -1.14 -0.03 -7.55
C ARG A 72 -2.40 -0.18 -6.72
N ILE A 73 -2.30 0.12 -5.43
CA ILE A 73 -3.44 0.10 -4.51
C ILE A 73 -3.81 1.54 -4.15
N PHE A 74 -5.01 1.95 -4.51
CA PHE A 74 -5.57 3.25 -4.18
C PHE A 74 -6.51 3.11 -2.99
N VAL A 75 -6.22 3.84 -1.91
CA VAL A 75 -7.05 3.87 -0.71
C VAL A 75 -7.66 5.25 -0.56
N GLU A 76 -8.99 5.33 -0.66
CA GLU A 76 -9.75 6.56 -0.45
C GLU A 76 -10.25 6.62 1.00
N PHE A 77 -9.79 7.62 1.73
CA PHE A 77 -10.28 7.91 3.08
C PHE A 77 -11.45 8.90 3.06
N LYS A 78 -12.33 8.79 4.04
CA LYS A 78 -13.43 9.74 4.23
C LYS A 78 -12.92 11.14 4.55
N ARG A 79 -11.81 11.22 5.29
CA ARG A 79 -11.18 12.45 5.77
C ARG A 79 -9.77 12.59 5.21
N ILE A 80 -9.42 13.81 4.82
CA ILE A 80 -8.07 14.17 4.38
C ILE A 80 -7.03 13.93 5.49
N GLU A 81 -7.39 14.20 6.75
CA GLU A 81 -6.50 13.96 7.89
C GLU A 81 -6.09 12.48 8.03
N SER A 82 -7.02 11.56 7.77
CA SER A 82 -6.75 10.12 7.74
C SER A 82 -5.86 9.75 6.56
N ALA A 83 -6.06 10.37 5.39
CA ALA A 83 -5.18 10.17 4.24
C ALA A 83 -3.75 10.66 4.50
N ILE A 84 -3.57 11.80 5.19
CA ILE A 84 -2.24 12.29 5.57
C ILE A 84 -1.56 11.32 6.54
N LYS A 85 -2.29 10.83 7.55
CA LYS A 85 -1.78 9.80 8.49
C LYS A 85 -1.41 8.51 7.76
N GLY A 86 -2.27 8.04 6.86
CA GLY A 86 -2.04 6.86 6.03
C GLY A 86 -0.84 7.03 5.09
N PHE A 87 -0.66 8.20 4.49
CA PHE A 87 0.49 8.49 3.62
C PHE A 87 1.82 8.39 4.39
N ILE A 88 1.91 8.99 5.57
CA ILE A 88 3.14 8.95 6.39
C ILE A 88 3.48 7.50 6.78
N PHE A 89 2.47 6.67 7.05
CA PHE A 89 2.67 5.28 7.45
C PHE A 89 2.68 4.27 6.28
N SER A 90 2.42 4.69 5.04
CA SER A 90 2.55 3.84 3.83
C SER A 90 3.92 3.15 3.75
N HIS A 91 4.97 3.82 4.25
CA HIS A 91 6.33 3.28 4.30
C HIS A 91 6.49 2.15 5.32
N ILE A 92 5.60 2.06 6.32
CA ILE A 92 5.63 1.05 7.38
C ILE A 92 4.79 -0.18 7.03
N ILE A 93 3.66 -0.03 6.32
CA ILE A 93 2.82 -1.16 5.92
C ILE A 93 3.61 -2.15 5.03
N SER A 94 4.42 -1.67 4.09
CA SER A 94 5.32 -2.53 3.28
C SER A 94 6.32 -3.32 4.15
N ALA A 95 6.81 -2.73 5.25
CA ALA A 95 7.69 -3.41 6.18
C ALA A 95 6.96 -4.47 7.04
N MET A 96 5.67 -4.28 7.33
CA MET A 96 4.88 -5.25 8.11
C MET A 96 4.42 -6.45 7.28
N THR A 97 4.03 -6.27 6.02
CA THR A 97 3.65 -7.37 5.12
C THR A 97 4.82 -8.32 4.83
N THR A 98 6.03 -7.81 4.63
CA THR A 98 7.24 -8.65 4.45
C THR A 98 7.60 -9.48 5.69
N ILE A 99 7.18 -9.04 6.88
CA ILE A 99 7.37 -9.78 8.15
C ILE A 99 6.16 -10.70 8.45
N GLY A 100 5.00 -10.41 7.86
CA GLY A 100 3.71 -11.06 8.10
C GLY A 100 3.50 -12.39 7.39
N THR A 101 4.10 -12.63 6.22
CA THR A 101 3.97 -13.93 5.51
C THR A 101 4.70 -15.07 6.26
N THR A 102 5.67 -14.76 7.12
CA THR A 102 6.24 -15.73 8.07
C THR A 102 5.41 -15.93 9.34
N SER A 103 4.51 -15.01 9.69
CA SER A 103 3.78 -15.07 10.96
C SER A 103 2.48 -15.88 10.89
N HIS A 104 1.82 -15.94 9.72
CA HIS A 104 0.63 -16.78 9.57
C HIS A 104 0.94 -18.28 9.45
N LEU A 105 2.16 -18.64 9.04
CA LEU A 105 2.61 -20.05 9.04
C LEU A 105 3.04 -20.56 10.44
N MET A 106 3.28 -19.67 11.41
CA MET A 106 3.68 -20.08 12.78
C MET A 106 2.50 -20.29 13.75
N THR A 107 1.25 -20.04 13.34
CA THR A 107 0.09 -20.23 14.23
C THR A 107 -0.70 -21.52 13.96
N LEU A 108 -0.31 -22.33 12.97
CA LEU A 108 -0.96 -23.62 12.66
C LEU A 108 -0.25 -24.85 13.25
N ASP A 109 0.64 -24.67 14.22
CA ASP A 109 1.28 -25.78 14.95
C ASP A 109 1.04 -25.71 16.48
N GLN A 110 0.07 -24.92 16.95
CA GLN A 110 -0.26 -24.83 18.38
C GLN A 110 -1.74 -25.09 18.68
N ASP A 111 -2.28 -26.10 18.01
CA ASP A 111 -3.44 -26.87 18.47
C ASP A 111 -3.02 -28.35 18.53
N CYS A 112 -2.17 -28.69 19.51
CA CYS A 112 -2.02 -30.06 20.01
C CYS A 112 -1.94 -30.06 21.54
#